data_AF-A0A3M0WQ88-F1
#
_entry.id   AF-A0A3M0WQ88-F1
#
_cell.length_a   1.000
_cell.length_b   1.000
_cell.length_c   1.000
_cell.angle_alpha   90.00
_cell.angle_beta   90.00
_cell.angle_gamma   90.00
#
_symmetry.space_group_name_H-M   'P 1'
#
loop_
_entity.id
_entity.type
_entity.pdbx_description
1 polymer ?
#
loop_
_entity_poly.entity_id
_entity_poly.type
_entity_poly.pdbx_seq_one_letter_code
_entity_poly.pdbx_strand_id
1 'polypeptide(L)'
;ITVCVPKSERELAEERRRAAPPERVTAEEPAFFDPRTGAPRIWFSRGPEGTLRLFDKPGFDPVTGAELAPATPEIAAEWQRQRARERAAARERAEAATRCDALAANPDDPARPPHVPGVPFRELAAHAREAIAACRLAVEARPGEPRYLYQLGRALQTRSRAQALPVLRRAAQAGYGAAFDNIGWIHLSRHRRAEAEDWFRRGAALGDPSCMFSLGALFDQPDDPAAQAVAMRWYRRAARHGHQRARERLDQLPIERAEAARRRAEALERARLRRQQEAAAMTLFMGVLGAAIAQSQRQAPRR
;
A
#
# COMPACT_ATOMS: atom_id res chain seq x y z
N ILE A 1 -74.24 27.74 -24.91
CA ILE A 1 -73.62 26.41 -24.79
C ILE A 1 -72.33 26.45 -25.60
N THR A 2 -71.17 26.47 -24.97
CA THR A 2 -69.88 26.45 -25.68
C THR A 2 -69.59 25.01 -26.09
N VAL A 3 -69.64 24.71 -27.38
CA VAL A 3 -69.36 23.37 -27.90
C VAL A 3 -67.85 23.23 -28.04
N CYS A 4 -67.23 22.42 -27.18
CA CYS A 4 -65.84 22.01 -27.37
C CYS A 4 -65.75 21.06 -28.58
N VAL A 5 -65.23 21.58 -29.69
CA VAL A 5 -64.89 20.76 -30.86
C VAL A 5 -63.56 20.03 -30.56
N PRO A 6 -63.48 18.69 -30.67
CA PRO A 6 -62.23 17.98 -30.49
C PRO A 6 -61.24 18.31 -31.61
N LYS A 7 -59.96 18.52 -31.26
CA LYS A 7 -58.87 18.81 -32.21
C LYS A 7 -58.67 17.68 -33.22
N SER A 8 -58.30 18.03 -34.44
CA SER A 8 -57.89 17.05 -35.46
C SER A 8 -56.54 16.40 -35.13
N GLU A 9 -56.29 15.21 -35.68
CA GLU A 9 -54.97 14.55 -35.56
C GLU A 9 -53.82 15.43 -36.07
N ARG A 10 -54.10 16.26 -37.07
CA ARG A 10 -53.10 17.14 -37.69
C ARG A 10 -52.67 18.27 -36.73
N GLU A 11 -53.63 18.89 -36.04
CA GLU A 11 -53.35 19.88 -34.99
C GLU A 11 -52.63 19.24 -33.80
N LEU A 12 -53.04 18.04 -33.37
CA LEU A 12 -52.36 17.29 -32.31
C LEU A 12 -50.92 16.92 -32.68
N ALA A 13 -50.66 16.54 -33.94
CA ALA A 13 -49.32 16.24 -34.45
C ALA A 13 -48.44 17.49 -34.67
N GLU A 14 -49.05 18.68 -34.74
CA GLU A 14 -48.33 19.95 -34.83
C GLU A 14 -48.05 20.53 -33.43
N GLU A 15 -48.98 20.42 -32.48
CA GLU A 15 -48.72 20.69 -31.05
C GLU A 15 -47.61 19.78 -30.51
N ARG A 16 -47.65 18.47 -30.79
CA ARG A 16 -46.57 17.54 -30.41
C ARG A 16 -45.21 17.90 -31.00
N ARG A 17 -45.16 18.63 -32.13
CA ARG A 17 -43.92 19.13 -32.75
C ARG A 17 -43.49 20.50 -32.23
N ARG A 18 -44.41 21.31 -31.69
CA ARG A 18 -44.13 22.62 -31.08
C ARG A 18 -43.85 22.52 -29.57
N ALA A 19 -44.26 21.43 -28.93
CA ALA A 19 -43.96 21.14 -27.53
C ALA A 19 -42.44 21.02 -27.31
N ALA A 20 -41.91 21.69 -26.27
CA ALA A 20 -40.52 21.53 -25.87
C ALA A 20 -40.25 20.07 -25.48
N PRO A 21 -39.09 19.50 -25.88
CA PRO A 21 -38.79 18.08 -25.65
C PRO A 21 -38.77 17.72 -24.15
N PRO A 22 -39.00 16.44 -23.80
CA PRO A 22 -38.84 15.92 -22.44
C PRO A 22 -37.46 16.24 -21.85
N GLU A 23 -37.45 16.88 -20.68
CA GLU A 23 -36.23 17.18 -19.93
C GLU A 23 -35.90 16.04 -18.97
N ARG A 24 -34.60 15.77 -18.81
CA ARG A 24 -34.14 14.65 -18.00
C ARG A 24 -34.22 14.98 -16.51
N VAL A 25 -34.95 14.17 -15.75
CA VAL A 25 -35.05 14.34 -14.29
C VAL A 25 -33.79 13.78 -13.63
N THR A 26 -33.00 14.69 -13.03
CA THR A 26 -31.72 14.40 -12.36
C THR A 26 -31.78 14.50 -10.84
N ALA A 27 -32.96 14.77 -10.27
CA ALA A 27 -33.17 14.86 -8.83
C ALA A 27 -32.77 13.56 -8.11
N GLU A 28 -32.19 13.68 -6.91
CA GLU A 28 -31.78 12.52 -6.12
C GLU A 28 -32.96 11.68 -5.62
N GLU A 29 -34.11 12.31 -5.37
CA GLU A 29 -35.34 11.67 -4.91
C GLU A 29 -36.54 12.29 -5.65
N PRO A 30 -36.82 11.87 -6.89
CA PRO A 30 -37.89 12.44 -7.70
C PRO A 30 -39.27 11.93 -7.22
N ALA A 31 -40.24 12.85 -7.15
CA ALA A 31 -41.63 12.51 -6.87
C ALA A 31 -42.26 11.84 -8.11
N PHE A 32 -42.29 10.51 -8.13
CA PHE A 32 -42.82 9.72 -9.25
C PHE A 32 -44.33 9.92 -9.51
N PHE A 33 -45.10 10.23 -8.47
CA PHE A 33 -46.55 10.33 -8.53
C PHE A 33 -47.04 11.62 -7.85
N ASP A 34 -48.20 12.11 -8.30
CA ASP A 34 -48.96 13.11 -7.55
C ASP A 34 -49.61 12.46 -6.31
N PRO A 35 -49.42 13.03 -5.10
CA PRO A 35 -49.84 12.40 -3.85
C PRO A 35 -51.36 12.43 -3.60
N ARG A 36 -52.15 13.14 -4.42
CA ARG A 36 -53.61 13.23 -4.28
C ARG A 36 -54.35 12.34 -5.28
N THR A 37 -53.79 12.23 -6.49
CA THR A 37 -54.43 11.56 -7.63
C THR A 37 -53.78 10.24 -8.02
N GLY A 38 -52.53 9.98 -7.57
CA GLY A 38 -51.73 8.85 -8.01
C GLY A 38 -51.24 8.96 -9.45
N ALA A 39 -51.52 10.06 -10.16
CA ALA A 39 -51.12 10.25 -11.55
C ALA A 39 -49.58 10.30 -11.67
N PRO A 40 -48.99 9.70 -12.72
CA PRO A 40 -47.55 9.74 -12.93
C PRO A 40 -47.08 11.18 -13.19
N ARG A 41 -46.02 11.57 -12.50
CA ARG A 41 -45.28 12.83 -12.71
C ARG A 41 -43.93 12.61 -13.39
N ILE A 42 -43.59 11.36 -13.64
CA ILE A 42 -42.33 10.93 -14.25
C ILE A 42 -42.64 9.97 -15.40
N TRP A 43 -41.97 10.18 -16.52
CA TRP A 43 -41.92 9.27 -17.65
C TRP A 43 -40.53 8.68 -17.76
N PHE A 44 -40.39 7.55 -18.46
CA PHE A 44 -39.10 6.87 -18.56
C PHE A 44 -38.84 6.22 -19.91
N SER A 45 -37.55 6.08 -20.23
CA SER A 45 -37.04 5.16 -21.24
C SER A 45 -36.08 4.15 -20.60
N ARG A 46 -35.79 3.04 -21.30
CA ARG A 46 -34.75 2.08 -20.92
C ARG A 46 -33.52 2.25 -21.82
N GLY A 47 -32.35 2.33 -21.21
CA GLY A 47 -31.06 2.28 -21.91
C GLY A 47 -30.63 0.86 -22.28
N PRO A 48 -29.50 0.70 -23.01
CA PRO A 48 -29.03 -0.60 -23.51
C PRO A 48 -28.79 -1.67 -22.45
N GLU A 49 -28.44 -1.27 -21.22
CA GLU A 49 -28.19 -2.17 -20.08
C GLU A 49 -29.39 -2.23 -19.09
N GLY A 50 -30.58 -1.81 -19.52
CA GLY A 50 -31.78 -1.76 -18.68
C GLY A 50 -31.84 -0.57 -17.72
N THR A 51 -30.83 0.31 -17.72
CA THR A 51 -30.78 1.55 -16.93
C THR A 51 -31.99 2.44 -17.21
N LEU A 52 -32.70 2.85 -16.16
CA LEU A 52 -33.86 3.72 -16.29
C LEU A 52 -33.45 5.19 -16.46
N ARG A 53 -33.93 5.84 -17.52
CA ARG A 53 -33.76 7.28 -17.79
C ARG A 53 -35.08 7.98 -17.52
N LEU A 54 -35.12 8.91 -16.57
CA LEU A 54 -36.34 9.59 -16.13
C LEU A 54 -36.52 10.96 -16.81
N PHE A 55 -37.78 11.33 -17.04
CA PHE A 55 -38.19 12.55 -17.75
C PHE A 55 -39.39 13.24 -17.09
N ASP A 56 -39.50 14.56 -17.29
CA ASP A 56 -40.48 15.46 -16.66
C ASP A 56 -41.91 15.36 -17.24
N LYS A 57 -42.03 14.93 -18.50
CA LYS A 57 -43.30 14.90 -19.26
C LYS A 57 -43.30 13.79 -20.33
N PRO A 58 -44.47 13.43 -20.91
CA PRO A 58 -44.55 12.46 -21.99
C PRO A 58 -43.87 12.96 -23.27
N GLY A 59 -43.44 12.04 -24.13
CA GLY A 59 -42.85 12.35 -25.42
C GLY A 59 -41.90 11.25 -25.89
N PHE A 60 -40.77 11.64 -26.46
CA PHE A 60 -39.70 10.74 -26.89
C PHE A 60 -38.39 11.13 -26.20
N ASP A 61 -37.55 10.13 -25.89
CA ASP A 61 -36.21 10.34 -25.34
C ASP A 61 -35.35 11.14 -26.34
N PRO A 62 -34.83 12.33 -25.98
CA PRO A 62 -34.07 13.17 -26.91
C PRO A 62 -32.77 12.55 -27.45
N VAL A 63 -32.27 11.46 -26.85
CA VAL A 63 -31.02 10.80 -27.26
C VAL A 63 -31.29 9.51 -28.03
N THR A 64 -32.31 8.73 -27.65
CA THR A 64 -32.58 7.42 -28.26
C THR A 64 -33.76 7.40 -29.23
N GLY A 65 -34.61 8.44 -29.22
CA GLY A 65 -35.86 8.49 -29.99
C GLY A 65 -36.94 7.52 -29.50
N ALA A 66 -36.72 6.80 -28.39
CA ALA A 66 -37.68 5.87 -27.83
C ALA A 66 -38.88 6.62 -27.21
N GLU A 67 -40.10 6.13 -27.41
CA GLU A 67 -41.29 6.67 -26.75
C GLU A 67 -41.21 6.48 -25.24
N LEU A 68 -41.60 7.51 -24.49
CA LEU A 68 -41.50 7.54 -23.04
C LEU A 68 -42.77 6.98 -22.38
N ALA A 69 -42.63 5.87 -21.68
CA ALA A 69 -43.73 5.29 -20.90
C ALA A 69 -43.93 6.06 -19.58
N PRO A 70 -45.18 6.23 -19.09
CA PRO A 70 -45.41 6.73 -17.73
C PRO A 70 -44.83 5.75 -16.70
N ALA A 71 -44.18 6.27 -15.65
CA ALA A 71 -43.67 5.42 -14.58
C ALA A 71 -44.82 4.76 -13.80
N THR A 72 -44.62 3.51 -13.39
CA THR A 72 -45.51 2.76 -12.50
C THR A 72 -44.83 2.53 -11.15
N PRO A 73 -45.55 2.12 -10.08
CA PRO A 73 -44.95 1.83 -8.78
C PRO A 73 -43.80 0.82 -8.86
N GLU A 74 -43.89 -0.16 -9.77
CA GLU A 74 -42.86 -1.16 -10.04
C GLU A 74 -41.59 -0.53 -10.63
N ILE A 75 -41.75 0.41 -11.57
CA ILE A 75 -40.66 1.17 -12.19
C ILE A 75 -40.01 2.12 -11.18
N ALA A 76 -40.81 2.80 -10.35
CA ALA A 76 -40.29 3.62 -9.26
C ALA A 76 -39.45 2.78 -8.28
N ALA A 77 -39.96 1.61 -7.89
CA ALA A 77 -39.22 0.68 -7.03
C ALA A 77 -37.98 0.08 -7.72
N GLU A 78 -38.02 -0.17 -9.03
CA GLU A 78 -36.85 -0.59 -9.81
C GLU A 78 -35.77 0.49 -9.83
N TRP A 79 -36.15 1.75 -10.12
CA TRP A 79 -35.23 2.88 -10.11
C TRP A 79 -34.59 3.05 -8.73
N GLN A 80 -35.38 3.03 -7.65
CA GLN A 80 -34.84 3.10 -6.28
C GLN A 80 -33.84 1.98 -5.99
N ARG A 81 -34.10 0.74 -6.44
CA ARG A 81 -33.13 -0.37 -6.32
C ARG A 81 -31.87 -0.15 -7.17
N GLN A 82 -31.98 0.38 -8.38
CA GLN A 82 -30.81 0.73 -9.22
C GLN A 82 -29.96 1.80 -8.53
N ARG A 83 -30.58 2.91 -8.07
CA ARG A 83 -29.88 4.01 -7.36
C ARG A 83 -29.26 3.57 -6.04
N ALA A 84 -29.93 2.71 -5.26
CA ALA A 84 -29.36 2.16 -4.04
C ALA A 84 -28.11 1.30 -4.31
N ARG A 85 -28.11 0.49 -5.38
CA ARG A 85 -26.93 -0.28 -5.82
C ARG A 85 -25.80 0.63 -6.29
N GLU A 86 -26.11 1.68 -7.05
CA GLU A 86 -25.12 2.67 -7.51
C GLU A 86 -24.50 3.43 -6.33
N ARG A 87 -25.31 3.92 -5.38
CA ARG A 87 -24.85 4.57 -4.13
C ARG A 87 -23.98 3.62 -3.30
N ALA A 88 -24.37 2.36 -3.15
CA ALA A 88 -23.58 1.35 -2.44
C ALA A 88 -22.23 1.07 -3.12
N ALA A 89 -22.22 0.89 -4.44
CA ALA A 89 -20.98 0.68 -5.21
C ALA A 89 -20.08 1.92 -5.23
N ALA A 90 -20.64 3.13 -5.24
CA ALA A 90 -19.88 4.37 -5.10
C ALA A 90 -19.22 4.48 -3.73
N ARG A 91 -19.96 4.16 -2.65
CA ARG A 91 -19.40 4.09 -1.29
C ARG A 91 -18.30 3.03 -1.17
N GLU A 92 -18.52 1.83 -1.72
CA GLU A 92 -17.52 0.76 -1.68
C GLU A 92 -16.24 1.18 -2.42
N ARG A 93 -16.33 1.83 -3.59
CA ARG A 93 -15.16 2.38 -4.30
C ARG A 93 -14.45 3.48 -3.51
N ALA A 94 -15.19 4.34 -2.80
CA ALA A 94 -14.59 5.37 -1.95
C ALA A 94 -13.82 4.77 -0.75
N GLU A 95 -14.34 3.71 -0.15
CA GLU A 95 -13.73 2.99 0.99
C GLU A 95 -12.68 1.94 0.56
N ALA A 96 -12.66 1.53 -0.71
CA ALA A 96 -11.80 0.45 -1.22
C ALA A 96 -10.30 0.68 -0.96
N ALA A 97 -9.86 1.94 -1.05
CA ALA A 97 -8.51 2.37 -0.70
C ALA A 97 -8.13 1.96 0.74
N THR A 98 -8.92 2.41 1.72
CA THR A 98 -8.75 2.11 3.15
C THR A 98 -8.86 0.61 3.43
N ARG A 99 -9.79 -0.09 2.77
CA ARG A 99 -9.99 -1.54 2.94
C ARG A 99 -8.84 -2.36 2.35
N CYS A 100 -8.28 -1.96 1.20
CA CYS A 100 -7.08 -2.57 0.66
C CYS A 100 -5.89 -2.38 1.63
N ASP A 101 -5.71 -1.17 2.16
CA ASP A 101 -4.64 -0.85 3.10
C ASP A 101 -4.72 -1.68 4.38
N ALA A 102 -5.91 -1.78 4.98
CA ALA A 102 -6.16 -2.57 6.17
C ALA A 102 -5.93 -4.09 5.96
N LEU A 103 -6.14 -4.60 4.74
CA LEU A 103 -6.07 -6.04 4.45
C LEU A 103 -4.73 -6.48 3.85
N ALA A 104 -4.02 -5.63 3.10
CA ALA A 104 -2.95 -6.03 2.18
C ALA A 104 -1.64 -5.25 2.31
N ALA A 105 -1.59 -4.13 3.03
CA ALA A 105 -0.40 -3.30 3.10
C ALA A 105 0.80 -4.08 3.66
N ASN A 106 1.99 -3.86 3.12
CA ASN A 106 3.19 -4.53 3.63
C ASN A 106 3.73 -3.76 4.85
N PRO A 107 3.96 -4.39 6.02
CA PRO A 107 4.51 -3.68 7.18
C PRO A 107 5.88 -3.03 6.89
N ASP A 108 6.71 -3.67 6.05
CA ASP A 108 8.06 -3.21 5.67
C ASP A 108 8.08 -2.20 4.48
N ASP A 109 6.94 -1.85 3.88
CA ASP A 109 6.88 -0.91 2.75
C ASP A 109 7.00 0.55 3.23
N PRO A 110 8.03 1.30 2.81
CA PRO A 110 8.27 2.68 3.27
C PRO A 110 7.24 3.68 2.74
N ALA A 111 6.48 3.35 1.70
CA ALA A 111 5.40 4.16 1.16
C ALA A 111 4.01 3.78 1.71
N ARG A 112 3.94 2.85 2.68
CA ARG A 112 2.72 2.59 3.45
C ARG A 112 2.34 3.84 4.29
N PRO A 113 1.05 4.23 4.36
CA PRO A 113 0.62 5.31 5.25
C PRO A 113 1.03 5.03 6.71
N PRO A 114 1.53 6.01 7.48
CA PRO A 114 2.09 5.76 8.82
C PRO A 114 1.12 5.07 9.80
N HIS A 115 -0.18 5.35 9.69
CA HIS A 115 -1.22 4.75 10.53
C HIS A 115 -1.62 3.30 10.16
N VAL A 116 -1.11 2.77 9.03
CA VAL A 116 -1.34 1.42 8.44
C VAL A 116 -2.33 0.49 9.19
N PRO A 117 -1.85 -0.49 10.00
CA PRO A 117 -0.44 -0.72 10.39
C PRO A 117 0.35 -1.61 9.42
N GLY A 118 -0.32 -2.34 8.53
CA GLY A 118 0.28 -3.34 7.63
C GLY A 118 0.07 -4.78 8.10
N VAL A 119 -0.07 -5.70 7.14
CA VAL A 119 -0.44 -7.11 7.34
C VAL A 119 0.71 -8.02 6.90
N PRO A 120 1.31 -8.83 7.79
CA PRO A 120 2.32 -9.82 7.43
C PRO A 120 1.87 -10.80 6.33
N PHE A 121 2.78 -11.26 5.48
CA PHE A 121 2.43 -12.05 4.29
C PHE A 121 1.73 -13.39 4.61
N ARG A 122 2.01 -13.98 5.79
CA ARG A 122 1.32 -15.20 6.27
C ARG A 122 -0.14 -14.93 6.65
N GLU A 123 -0.43 -13.79 7.28
CA GLU A 123 -1.78 -13.39 7.66
C GLU A 123 -2.60 -13.01 6.42
N LEU A 124 -2.02 -12.25 5.49
CA LEU A 124 -2.64 -11.91 4.20
C LEU A 124 -3.11 -13.16 3.41
N ALA A 125 -2.43 -14.30 3.56
CA ALA A 125 -2.84 -15.53 2.89
C ALA A 125 -4.19 -16.09 3.40
N ALA A 126 -4.57 -15.80 4.66
CA ALA A 126 -5.81 -16.27 5.27
C ALA A 126 -7.05 -15.56 4.68
N HIS A 127 -6.99 -14.23 4.52
CA HIS A 127 -8.08 -13.39 3.97
C HIS A 127 -7.82 -12.92 2.53
N ALA A 128 -6.96 -13.63 1.79
CA ALA A 128 -6.50 -13.25 0.45
C ALA A 128 -7.63 -12.95 -0.55
N ARG A 129 -8.77 -13.67 -0.50
CA ARG A 129 -9.93 -13.41 -1.38
C ARG A 129 -10.49 -12.00 -1.17
N GLU A 130 -10.63 -11.57 0.08
CA GLU A 130 -11.15 -10.26 0.44
C GLU A 130 -10.14 -9.15 0.08
N ALA A 131 -8.86 -9.36 0.43
CA ALA A 131 -7.78 -8.45 0.08
C ALA A 131 -7.69 -8.21 -1.45
N ILE A 132 -7.77 -9.27 -2.25
CA ILE A 132 -7.76 -9.17 -3.73
C ILE A 132 -8.98 -8.38 -4.23
N ALA A 133 -10.17 -8.56 -3.64
CA ALA A 133 -11.37 -7.82 -4.04
C ALA A 133 -11.24 -6.32 -3.72
N ALA A 134 -10.87 -5.98 -2.47
CA ALA A 134 -10.67 -4.61 -2.04
C ALA A 134 -9.58 -3.90 -2.86
N CYS A 135 -8.44 -4.56 -3.10
CA CYS A 135 -7.34 -3.94 -3.84
C CYS A 135 -7.59 -3.83 -5.35
N ARG A 136 -8.49 -4.64 -5.95
CA ARG A 136 -8.96 -4.39 -7.33
C ARG A 136 -9.77 -3.10 -7.41
N LEU A 137 -10.75 -2.94 -6.53
CA LEU A 137 -11.55 -1.71 -6.44
C LEU A 137 -10.68 -0.49 -6.11
N ALA A 138 -9.64 -0.63 -5.28
CA ALA A 138 -8.70 0.45 -4.98
C ALA A 138 -7.87 0.87 -6.20
N VAL A 139 -7.41 -0.09 -7.02
CA VAL A 139 -6.71 0.19 -8.30
C VAL A 139 -7.63 0.88 -9.30
N GLU A 140 -8.90 0.49 -9.37
CA GLU A 140 -9.90 1.13 -10.24
C GLU A 140 -10.26 2.55 -9.77
N ALA A 141 -10.42 2.75 -8.46
CA ALA A 141 -10.75 4.04 -7.86
C ALA A 141 -9.57 5.03 -7.87
N ARG A 142 -8.33 4.53 -7.82
CA ARG A 142 -7.11 5.35 -7.75
C ARG A 142 -6.00 4.82 -8.69
N PRO A 143 -6.19 4.91 -10.01
CA PRO A 143 -5.24 4.37 -11.00
C PRO A 143 -3.85 5.06 -10.96
N GLY A 144 -3.76 6.27 -10.40
CA GLY A 144 -2.51 7.01 -10.19
C GLY A 144 -1.71 6.63 -8.93
N GLU A 145 -2.23 5.75 -8.06
CA GLU A 145 -1.51 5.28 -6.87
C GLU A 145 -0.93 3.86 -7.09
N PRO A 146 0.33 3.72 -7.56
CA PRO A 146 0.93 2.41 -7.87
C PRO A 146 1.09 1.49 -6.66
N ARG A 147 1.00 2.04 -5.44
CA ARG A 147 0.89 1.30 -4.18
C ARG A 147 -0.29 0.32 -4.16
N TYR A 148 -1.42 0.64 -4.78
CA TYR A 148 -2.55 -0.32 -4.84
C TYR A 148 -2.30 -1.44 -5.86
N LEU A 149 -1.57 -1.17 -6.95
CA LEU A 149 -1.09 -2.23 -7.86
C LEU A 149 -0.12 -3.17 -7.12
N TYR A 150 0.79 -2.62 -6.32
CA TYR A 150 1.69 -3.39 -5.49
C TYR A 150 0.93 -4.28 -4.49
N GLN A 151 0.00 -3.71 -3.71
CA GLN A 151 -0.79 -4.45 -2.73
C GLN A 151 -1.66 -5.54 -3.38
N LEU A 152 -2.29 -5.26 -4.52
CA LEU A 152 -3.01 -6.26 -5.31
C LEU A 152 -2.09 -7.39 -5.77
N GLY A 153 -0.90 -7.06 -6.28
CA GLY A 153 0.12 -8.03 -6.67
C GLY A 153 0.58 -8.92 -5.52
N ARG A 154 0.82 -8.32 -4.35
CA ARG A 154 1.17 -9.01 -3.09
C ARG A 154 0.05 -9.95 -2.63
N ALA A 155 -1.20 -9.49 -2.65
CA ALA A 155 -2.37 -10.30 -2.29
C ALA A 155 -2.55 -11.48 -3.27
N LEU A 156 -2.45 -11.23 -4.58
CA LEU A 156 -2.49 -12.29 -5.60
C LEU A 156 -1.37 -13.31 -5.43
N GLN A 157 -0.17 -12.92 -4.97
CA GLN A 157 0.98 -13.82 -4.83
C GLN A 157 0.73 -14.94 -3.80
N THR A 158 -0.10 -14.70 -2.78
CA THR A 158 -0.52 -15.73 -1.81
C THR A 158 -1.35 -16.85 -2.43
N ARG A 159 -2.01 -16.58 -3.58
CA ARG A 159 -2.90 -17.51 -4.29
C ARG A 159 -2.27 -18.06 -5.58
N SER A 160 -1.65 -17.20 -6.38
CA SER A 160 -1.03 -17.56 -7.65
C SER A 160 0.06 -16.57 -8.04
N ARG A 161 1.31 -17.05 -8.03
CA ARG A 161 2.48 -16.33 -8.57
C ARG A 161 2.33 -15.96 -10.04
N ALA A 162 1.53 -16.72 -10.81
CA ALA A 162 1.26 -16.43 -12.21
C ALA A 162 0.32 -15.23 -12.39
N GLN A 163 -0.71 -15.11 -11.56
CA GLN A 163 -1.61 -13.94 -11.57
C GLN A 163 -0.95 -12.69 -10.95
N ALA A 164 -0.08 -12.87 -9.96
CA ALA A 164 0.63 -11.76 -9.31
C ALA A 164 1.64 -11.06 -10.23
N LEU A 165 2.44 -11.84 -10.98
CA LEU A 165 3.56 -11.33 -11.78
C LEU A 165 3.19 -10.18 -12.76
N PRO A 166 2.11 -10.23 -13.57
CA PRO A 166 1.76 -9.11 -14.45
C PRO A 166 1.35 -7.85 -13.67
N VAL A 167 0.68 -7.98 -12.52
CA VAL A 167 0.27 -6.84 -11.69
C VAL A 167 1.48 -6.21 -11.00
N LEU A 168 2.37 -7.03 -10.45
CA LEU A 168 3.64 -6.57 -9.86
C LEU A 168 4.53 -5.90 -10.90
N ARG A 169 4.58 -6.41 -12.15
CA ARG A 169 5.31 -5.75 -13.24
C ARG A 169 4.75 -4.37 -13.56
N ARG A 170 3.43 -4.17 -13.54
CA ARG A 170 2.82 -2.82 -13.70
C ARG A 170 3.21 -1.89 -12.55
N ALA A 171 3.23 -2.37 -11.31
CA ALA A 171 3.69 -1.59 -10.16
C ALA A 171 5.18 -1.21 -10.27
N ALA A 172 6.03 -2.16 -10.69
CA ALA A 172 7.46 -1.93 -10.94
C ALA A 172 7.73 -0.95 -12.11
N GLN A 173 6.94 -1.03 -13.19
CA GLN A 173 6.98 -0.08 -14.31
C GLN A 173 6.58 1.34 -13.87
N ALA A 174 5.67 1.46 -12.91
CA ALA A 174 5.32 2.72 -12.27
C ALA A 174 6.31 3.15 -11.15
N GLY A 175 7.51 2.55 -11.10
CA GLY A 175 8.57 2.91 -10.16
C GLY A 175 8.39 2.41 -8.72
N TYR A 176 7.41 1.54 -8.43
CA TYR A 176 7.15 1.10 -7.06
C TYR A 176 8.17 0.06 -6.58
N GLY A 177 9.17 0.51 -5.81
CA GLY A 177 10.34 -0.27 -5.38
C GLY A 177 10.01 -1.63 -4.75
N ALA A 178 9.02 -1.69 -3.85
CA ALA A 178 8.65 -2.93 -3.17
C ALA A 178 8.15 -4.04 -4.12
N ALA A 179 7.63 -3.69 -5.31
CA ALA A 179 7.18 -4.67 -6.29
C ALA A 179 8.33 -5.51 -6.86
N PHE A 180 9.55 -4.96 -6.90
CA PHE A 180 10.75 -5.66 -7.36
C PHE A 180 11.12 -6.82 -6.43
N ASP A 181 10.89 -6.69 -5.12
CA ASP A 181 11.13 -7.75 -4.13
C ASP A 181 10.21 -8.96 -4.41
N ASN A 182 8.90 -8.70 -4.50
CA ASN A 182 7.91 -9.72 -4.78
C ASN A 182 8.17 -10.43 -6.14
N ILE A 183 8.63 -9.70 -7.16
CA ILE A 183 9.06 -10.30 -8.44
C ILE A 183 10.32 -11.16 -8.25
N GLY A 184 11.34 -10.68 -7.53
CA GLY A 184 12.56 -11.42 -7.22
C GLY A 184 12.26 -12.75 -6.53
N TRP A 185 11.39 -12.75 -5.50
CA TRP A 185 10.92 -13.98 -4.84
C TRP A 185 10.14 -14.92 -5.77
N ILE A 186 9.36 -14.39 -6.72
CA ILE A 186 8.68 -15.20 -7.74
C ILE A 186 9.71 -15.89 -8.65
N HIS A 187 10.78 -15.21 -9.06
CA HIS A 187 11.87 -15.80 -9.86
C HIS A 187 12.71 -16.81 -9.06
N LEU A 188 13.04 -16.50 -7.81
CA LEU A 188 13.78 -17.40 -6.91
C LEU A 188 12.99 -18.69 -6.63
N SER A 189 11.66 -18.60 -6.48
CA SER A 189 10.78 -19.79 -6.34
C SER A 189 10.68 -20.67 -7.60
N ARG A 190 11.30 -20.26 -8.71
CA ARG A 190 11.49 -21.06 -9.93
C ARG A 190 12.96 -21.45 -10.15
N HIS A 191 13.77 -21.40 -9.10
CA HIS A 191 15.22 -21.65 -9.11
C HIS A 191 16.05 -20.69 -9.97
N ARG A 192 15.49 -19.54 -10.37
CA ARG A 192 16.15 -18.56 -11.26
C ARG A 192 16.89 -17.50 -10.45
N ARG A 193 17.97 -17.92 -9.80
CA ARG A 193 18.75 -17.11 -8.85
C ARG A 193 19.29 -15.81 -9.45
N ALA A 194 19.88 -15.86 -10.65
CA ALA A 194 20.44 -14.68 -11.32
C ALA A 194 19.37 -13.64 -11.69
N GLU A 195 18.22 -14.10 -12.18
CA GLU A 195 17.07 -13.22 -12.48
C GLU A 195 16.54 -12.58 -11.19
N ALA A 196 16.43 -13.35 -10.09
CA ALA A 196 16.02 -12.82 -8.80
C ALA A 196 16.99 -11.74 -8.27
N GLU A 197 18.30 -11.95 -8.39
CA GLU A 197 19.32 -10.96 -8.02
C GLU A 197 19.15 -9.64 -8.79
N ASP A 198 18.97 -9.71 -10.11
CA ASP A 198 18.74 -8.54 -10.96
C ASP A 198 17.47 -7.77 -10.55
N TRP A 199 16.35 -8.47 -10.29
CA TRP A 199 15.14 -7.84 -9.76
C TRP A 199 15.39 -7.15 -8.41
N PHE A 200 16.03 -7.82 -7.44
CA PHE A 200 16.34 -7.21 -6.15
C PHE A 200 17.31 -6.03 -6.28
N ARG A 201 18.32 -6.10 -7.17
CA ARG A 201 19.26 -4.97 -7.43
C ARG A 201 18.53 -3.73 -7.94
N ARG A 202 17.55 -3.91 -8.84
CA ARG A 202 16.73 -2.80 -9.38
C ARG A 202 15.90 -2.12 -8.28
N GLY A 203 15.21 -2.89 -7.44
CA GLY A 203 14.45 -2.33 -6.30
C GLY A 203 15.36 -1.67 -5.25
N ALA A 204 16.50 -2.27 -4.94
CA ALA A 204 17.50 -1.68 -4.03
C ALA A 204 18.14 -0.39 -4.58
N ALA A 205 18.22 -0.23 -5.90
CA ALA A 205 18.63 1.02 -6.55
C ALA A 205 17.58 2.14 -6.37
N LEU A 206 16.29 1.79 -6.33
CA LEU A 206 15.18 2.70 -5.98
C LEU A 206 15.05 2.97 -4.47
N GLY A 207 15.96 2.44 -3.65
CA GLY A 207 15.94 2.63 -2.20
C GLY A 207 15.06 1.66 -1.42
N ASP A 208 14.50 0.63 -2.06
CA ASP A 208 13.59 -0.31 -1.39
C ASP A 208 14.30 -1.16 -0.32
N PRO A 209 13.87 -1.09 0.95
CA PRO A 209 14.54 -1.78 2.05
C PRO A 209 14.37 -3.30 2.01
N SER A 210 13.24 -3.81 1.51
CA SER A 210 12.99 -5.25 1.39
C SER A 210 13.87 -5.89 0.32
N CYS A 211 14.05 -5.24 -0.83
CA CYS A 211 15.00 -5.65 -1.86
C CYS A 211 16.45 -5.71 -1.34
N MET A 212 16.86 -4.71 -0.54
CA MET A 212 18.18 -4.74 0.10
C MET A 212 18.32 -5.89 1.09
N PHE A 213 17.28 -6.17 1.89
CA PHE A 213 17.26 -7.33 2.78
C PHE A 213 17.33 -8.66 2.00
N SER A 214 16.58 -8.77 0.90
CA SER A 214 16.56 -9.96 0.05
C SER A 214 17.90 -10.18 -0.67
N LEU A 215 18.61 -9.12 -1.08
CA LEU A 215 20.02 -9.24 -1.53
C LEU A 215 20.93 -9.74 -0.40
N GLY A 216 20.76 -9.22 0.82
CA GLY A 216 21.45 -9.73 2.01
C GLY A 216 21.25 -11.24 2.16
N ALA A 217 19.99 -11.68 2.16
CA ALA A 217 19.62 -13.08 2.27
C ALA A 217 20.09 -13.95 1.09
N LEU A 218 20.23 -13.37 -0.10
CA LEU A 218 20.74 -14.07 -1.26
C LEU A 218 22.23 -14.43 -1.11
N PHE A 219 23.01 -13.56 -0.45
CA PHE A 219 24.45 -13.75 -0.21
C PHE A 219 24.78 -14.32 1.17
N ASP A 220 23.80 -14.56 2.05
CA ASP A 220 24.01 -15.05 3.41
C ASP A 220 24.33 -16.55 3.45
N GLN A 221 25.59 -16.88 3.15
CA GLN A 221 26.14 -18.24 3.23
C GLN A 221 27.02 -18.34 4.48
N PRO A 222 26.67 -19.14 5.52
CA PRO A 222 27.40 -19.14 6.79
C PRO A 222 28.88 -19.49 6.69
N ASP A 223 29.22 -20.39 5.75
CA ASP A 223 30.56 -20.99 5.61
C ASP A 223 31.48 -20.22 4.65
N ASP A 224 30.99 -19.13 4.02
CA ASP A 224 31.77 -18.26 3.13
C ASP A 224 31.90 -16.84 3.75
N PRO A 225 33.06 -16.50 4.35
CA PRO A 225 33.31 -15.17 4.91
C PRO A 225 33.21 -14.02 3.91
N ALA A 226 33.50 -14.25 2.62
CA ALA A 226 33.40 -13.23 1.59
C ALA A 226 31.92 -12.96 1.24
N ALA A 227 31.11 -14.01 1.12
CA ALA A 227 29.67 -13.89 0.95
C ALA A 227 29.00 -13.25 2.18
N GLN A 228 29.38 -13.65 3.40
CA GLN A 228 28.96 -13.00 4.66
C GLN A 228 29.26 -11.49 4.65
N ALA A 229 30.44 -11.07 4.20
CA ALA A 229 30.78 -9.67 4.09
C ALA A 229 29.91 -8.91 3.06
N VAL A 230 29.47 -9.56 1.97
CA VAL A 230 28.49 -9.00 1.02
C VAL A 230 27.11 -8.89 1.67
N ALA A 231 26.63 -9.95 2.31
CA ALA A 231 25.33 -9.99 3.00
C ALA A 231 25.23 -8.90 4.07
N MET A 232 26.27 -8.76 4.90
CA MET A 232 26.37 -7.73 5.93
C MET A 232 26.28 -6.31 5.37
N ARG A 233 26.90 -6.02 4.20
CA ARG A 233 26.77 -4.69 3.56
C ARG A 233 25.33 -4.39 3.14
N TRP A 234 24.63 -5.38 2.59
CA TRP A 234 23.23 -5.25 2.19
C TRP A 234 22.29 -5.11 3.38
N TYR A 235 22.44 -5.92 4.43
CA TYR A 235 21.64 -5.79 5.65
C TYR A 235 21.92 -4.47 6.38
N ARG A 236 23.18 -4.01 6.47
CA ARG A 236 23.51 -2.67 7.01
C ARG A 236 22.84 -1.56 6.20
N ARG A 237 22.64 -1.72 4.87
CA ARG A 237 21.89 -0.77 4.04
C ARG A 237 20.39 -0.82 4.34
N ALA A 238 19.78 -1.99 4.33
CA ALA A 238 18.36 -2.19 4.64
C ALA A 238 17.99 -1.66 6.05
N ALA A 239 18.83 -1.94 7.06
CA ALA A 239 18.62 -1.48 8.43
C ALA A 239 18.66 0.05 8.57
N ARG A 240 19.50 0.75 7.79
CA ARG A 240 19.50 2.23 7.73
C ARG A 240 18.20 2.80 7.15
N HIS A 241 17.50 2.05 6.31
CA HIS A 241 16.17 2.39 5.80
C HIS A 241 15.04 1.81 6.67
N GLY A 242 15.33 1.45 7.93
CA GLY A 242 14.33 1.02 8.92
C GLY A 242 13.90 -0.45 8.85
N HIS A 243 14.51 -1.28 7.99
CA HIS A 243 14.11 -2.68 7.84
C HIS A 243 14.42 -3.50 9.10
N GLN A 244 13.41 -3.76 9.93
CA GLN A 244 13.57 -4.37 11.25
C GLN A 244 14.26 -5.74 11.19
N ARG A 245 13.82 -6.61 10.27
CA ARG A 245 14.41 -7.94 10.07
C ARG A 245 15.87 -7.90 9.59
N ALA A 246 16.30 -6.79 8.99
CA ALA A 246 17.70 -6.63 8.58
C ALA A 246 18.58 -6.29 9.80
N ARG A 247 18.09 -5.44 10.70
CA ARG A 247 18.73 -5.16 11.99
C ARG A 247 18.88 -6.43 12.82
N GLU A 248 17.80 -7.18 12.99
CA GLU A 248 17.81 -8.47 13.71
C GLU A 248 18.79 -9.49 13.09
N ARG A 249 18.90 -9.51 11.75
CA ARG A 249 19.81 -10.45 11.08
C ARG A 249 21.28 -10.08 11.24
N LEU A 250 21.62 -8.78 11.27
CA LEU A 250 22.99 -8.32 11.55
C LEU A 250 23.52 -8.83 12.88
N ASP A 251 22.72 -8.73 13.95
CA ASP A 251 23.06 -9.20 15.29
C ASP A 251 23.28 -10.74 15.37
N GLN A 252 22.86 -11.47 14.33
CA GLN A 252 22.99 -12.91 14.20
C GLN A 252 24.14 -13.35 13.27
N LEU A 253 24.70 -12.46 12.45
CA LEU A 253 25.74 -12.86 11.49
C LEU A 253 27.02 -13.32 12.21
N PRO A 254 27.61 -14.47 11.83
CA PRO A 254 28.89 -14.92 12.40
C PRO A 254 30.01 -13.88 12.26
N ILE A 255 30.08 -13.17 11.12
CA ILE A 255 31.11 -12.17 10.87
C ILE A 255 30.97 -10.94 11.79
N GLU A 256 29.77 -10.40 11.97
CA GLU A 256 29.53 -9.26 12.89
C GLU A 256 29.81 -9.66 14.34
N ARG A 257 29.43 -10.89 14.74
CA ARG A 257 29.73 -11.42 16.08
C ARG A 257 31.23 -11.59 16.30
N ALA A 258 31.97 -12.09 15.31
CA ALA A 258 33.42 -12.22 15.37
C ALA A 258 34.12 -10.85 15.41
N GLU A 259 33.69 -9.88 14.59
CA GLU A 259 34.19 -8.50 14.66
C GLU A 259 33.90 -7.87 16.04
N ALA A 260 32.69 -8.02 16.57
CA ALA A 260 32.31 -7.50 17.87
C ALA A 260 33.12 -8.13 19.02
N ALA A 261 33.41 -9.43 18.94
CA ALA A 261 34.26 -10.12 19.90
C ALA A 261 35.71 -9.60 19.87
N ARG A 262 36.29 -9.39 18.67
CA ARG A 262 37.62 -8.77 18.49
C ARG A 262 37.67 -7.35 19.08
N ARG A 263 36.71 -6.49 18.71
CA ARG A 263 36.59 -5.12 19.25
C ARG A 263 36.52 -5.10 20.78
N ARG A 264 35.82 -6.06 21.41
CA ARG A 264 35.74 -6.20 22.87
C ARG A 264 37.07 -6.66 23.48
N ALA A 265 37.75 -7.63 22.88
CA ALA A 265 39.06 -8.10 23.35
C ALA A 265 40.10 -6.96 23.33
N GLU A 266 40.22 -6.24 22.22
CA GLU A 266 41.10 -5.07 22.09
C GLU A 266 40.77 -3.94 23.08
N ALA A 267 39.49 -3.76 23.43
CA ALA A 267 39.08 -2.76 24.42
C ALA A 267 39.47 -3.17 25.84
N LEU A 268 39.33 -4.46 26.18
CA LEU A 268 39.77 -5.02 27.46
C LEU A 268 41.29 -5.01 27.61
N GLU A 269 42.03 -5.31 26.54
CA GLU A 269 43.48 -5.21 26.51
C GLU A 269 43.96 -3.76 26.71
N ARG A 270 43.38 -2.80 25.97
CA ARG A 270 43.64 -1.37 26.19
C ARG A 270 43.28 -0.89 27.61
N ALA A 271 42.25 -1.45 28.23
CA ALA A 271 41.91 -1.16 29.63
C ALA A 271 42.93 -1.77 30.62
N ARG A 272 43.40 -3.00 30.36
CA ARG A 272 44.44 -3.66 31.16
C ARG A 272 45.77 -2.91 31.10
N LEU A 273 46.20 -2.53 29.89
CA LEU A 273 47.46 -1.79 29.68
C LEU A 273 47.42 -0.43 30.39
N ARG A 274 46.31 0.31 30.30
CA ARG A 274 46.14 1.58 31.06
C ARG A 274 46.25 1.38 32.57
N ARG A 275 45.55 0.40 33.15
CA ARG A 275 45.66 0.09 34.58
C ARG A 275 47.09 -0.30 34.99
N GLN A 276 47.82 -1.02 34.14
CA GLN A 276 49.23 -1.36 34.39
C GLN A 276 50.14 -0.12 34.33
N GLN A 277 49.92 0.80 33.38
CA GLN A 277 50.64 2.06 33.29
C GLN A 277 50.33 2.98 34.48
N GLU A 278 49.07 3.11 34.89
CA GLU A 278 48.64 3.85 36.07
C GLU A 278 49.28 3.30 37.35
N ALA A 279 49.27 1.97 37.54
CA ALA A 279 49.90 1.32 38.67
C ALA A 279 51.44 1.48 38.68
N ALA A 280 52.08 1.39 37.52
CA ALA A 280 53.53 1.59 37.38
C ALA A 280 53.92 3.06 37.66
N ALA A 281 53.17 4.02 37.15
CA ALA A 281 53.35 5.45 37.42
C ALA A 281 53.15 5.78 38.90
N MET A 282 52.10 5.23 39.53
CA MET A 282 51.87 5.36 40.98
C MET A 282 53.03 4.77 41.80
N THR A 283 53.52 3.59 41.41
CA THR A 283 54.65 2.93 42.08
C THR A 283 55.93 3.76 41.98
N LEU A 284 56.22 4.31 40.79
CA LEU A 284 57.36 5.19 40.57
C LEU A 284 57.24 6.49 41.39
N PHE A 285 56.06 7.12 41.38
CA PHE A 285 55.79 8.34 42.14
C PHE A 285 55.96 8.14 43.65
N MET A 286 55.40 7.07 44.21
CA MET A 286 55.57 6.72 45.62
C MET A 286 57.04 6.42 45.98
N GLY A 287 57.80 5.81 45.08
CA GLY A 287 59.24 5.60 45.24
C GLY A 287 60.03 6.91 45.33
N VAL A 288 59.77 7.86 44.42
CA VAL A 288 60.39 9.20 44.43
C VAL A 288 60.01 9.98 45.70
N LEU A 289 58.73 9.94 46.10
CA LEU A 289 58.25 10.59 47.31
C LEU A 289 58.92 10.02 48.57
N GLY A 290 59.04 8.69 48.66
CA GLY A 290 59.72 8.01 49.77
C GLY A 290 61.21 8.38 49.86
N ALA A 291 61.90 8.47 48.72
CA ALA A 291 63.30 8.92 48.67
C ALA A 291 63.46 10.38 49.15
N ALA A 292 62.57 11.29 48.73
CA ALA A 292 62.59 12.68 49.14
C ALA A 292 62.34 12.85 50.66
N ILE A 293 61.38 12.11 51.23
CA ILE A 293 61.11 12.10 52.68
C ILE A 293 62.34 11.58 53.45
N ALA A 294 62.95 10.47 53.01
CA ALA A 294 64.13 9.90 53.64
C ALA A 294 65.34 10.84 53.59
N GLN A 295 65.51 11.60 52.51
CA GLN A 295 66.57 12.59 52.37
C GLN A 295 66.35 13.81 53.28
N SER A 296 65.10 14.30 53.38
CA SER A 296 64.72 15.37 54.30
C SER A 296 64.98 15.00 55.76
N GLN A 297 64.61 13.79 56.20
CA GLN A 297 64.86 13.32 57.56
C GLN A 297 66.37 13.17 57.89
N ARG A 298 67.23 12.89 56.90
CA ARG A 298 68.70 12.87 57.11
C ARG A 298 69.32 14.27 57.22
N GLN A 299 68.64 15.30 56.71
CA GLN A 299 69.10 16.70 56.75
C GLN A 299 68.53 17.49 57.94
N ALA A 300 67.61 16.90 58.72
CA ALA A 300 67.10 17.50 59.94
C ALA A 300 68.23 17.62 61.00
N PRO A 301 68.55 18.83 61.49
CA PRO A 301 69.61 19.01 62.47
C PRO A 301 69.21 18.39 63.82
N ARG A 302 70.09 17.57 64.39
CA ARG A 302 69.96 17.07 65.76
C ARG A 302 70.14 18.25 66.73
N ARG A 303 69.11 18.51 67.54
CA ARG A 303 69.18 19.38 68.72
C ARG A 303 69.62 18.56 69.94
#